data_AF-A0A923SU02-F1
#
_entry.id   AF-A0A923SU02-F1
#
_cell.length_a   1.000
_cell.length_b   1.000
_cell.length_c   1.000
_cell.angle_alpha   90.00
_cell.angle_beta   90.00
_cell.angle_gamma   90.00
#
_symmetry.space_group_name_H-M   'P 1'
#
loop_
_entity.id
_entity.type
_entity.pdbx_description
1 polymer ?
#
loop_
_entity_poly.entity_id
_entity_poly.type
_entity_poly.pdbx_seq_one_letter_code
_entity_poly.pdbx_strand_id
1 'polypeptide(L)'
;MKETLITVLSSGLLATIISCLLPALFFKRDRKFEYNLEYHKKLLDKRIDSYEKIERIAYFFSSAVQDSDGRPYHFIFSTEQNPFQGEYVALMTELTKCNLWISDKIRDKLLELNRFLFENRIDFTDIEKGKLFHNQLSTMSDEIIAISRKDMLNLSDLNFLRKQGK
;
A
#
# COMPACT_ATOMS: atom_id res chain seq x y z
N MET A 1 70.78 7.09 9.29
CA MET A 1 69.99 8.27 9.67
C MET A 1 69.10 8.79 8.54
N LYS A 2 69.63 9.11 7.35
CA LYS A 2 68.80 9.53 6.20
C LYS A 2 67.81 8.45 5.73
N GLU A 3 68.27 7.20 5.60
CA GLU A 3 67.40 6.10 5.15
C GLU A 3 66.29 5.77 6.15
N THR A 4 66.59 5.75 7.45
CA THR A 4 65.59 5.54 8.50
C THR A 4 64.54 6.67 8.54
N LEU A 5 64.94 7.92 8.30
CA LEU A 5 64.02 9.06 8.23
C LEU A 5 63.09 8.96 7.01
N ILE A 6 63.62 8.56 5.85
CA ILE A 6 62.84 8.36 4.61
C ILE A 6 61.83 7.22 4.80
N THR A 7 62.25 6.09 5.37
CA THR A 7 61.35 4.95 5.61
C THR A 7 60.21 5.32 6.55
N VAL A 8 60.48 6.03 7.65
CA VAL A 8 59.44 6.47 8.60
C VAL A 8 58.46 7.44 7.95
N LEU A 9 58.95 8.43 7.19
CA LEU A 9 58.09 9.37 6.45
C LEU A 9 57.24 8.66 5.39
N SER A 10 57.83 7.69 4.67
CA SER A 10 57.14 6.89 3.65
C SER A 10 56.02 6.03 4.26
N SER A 11 56.30 5.39 5.40
CA SER A 11 55.31 4.59 6.15
C SER A 11 54.20 5.45 6.75
N GLY A 12 54.50 6.66 7.23
CA GLY A 12 53.50 7.60 7.74
C GLY A 12 52.56 8.11 6.64
N LEU A 13 53.10 8.40 5.45
CA LEU A 13 52.32 8.84 4.30
C LEU A 13 51.40 7.73 3.78
N LEU A 14 51.91 6.50 3.67
CA LEU A 14 51.12 5.32 3.33
C LEU A 14 50.03 5.03 4.36
N ALA A 15 50.35 5.08 5.66
CA ALA A 15 49.38 4.90 6.73
C ALA A 15 48.27 5.96 6.68
N THR A 16 48.60 7.21 6.35
CA THR A 16 47.63 8.31 6.23
C THR A 16 46.70 8.11 5.03
N ILE A 17 47.25 7.69 3.88
CA ILE A 17 46.47 7.40 2.67
C ILE A 17 45.52 6.22 2.91
N ILE A 18 46.00 5.13 3.51
CA ILE A 18 45.20 3.94 3.82
C ILE A 18 44.11 4.29 4.85
N SER A 19 44.47 5.05 5.90
CA SER A 19 43.54 5.48 6.95
C SER A 19 42.49 6.48 6.46
N CYS A 20 42.74 7.20 5.36
CA CYS A 20 41.76 8.11 4.76
C CYS A 20 40.87 7.41 3.72
N LEU A 21 41.46 6.58 2.86
CA LEU A 21 40.75 5.93 1.75
C LEU A 21 39.83 4.79 2.20
N LEU A 22 40.25 3.96 3.16
CA LEU A 22 39.43 2.84 3.62
C LEU A 22 38.11 3.35 4.22
N PRO A 23 38.10 4.28 5.20
CA PRO A 23 36.85 4.81 5.73
C PRO A 23 36.04 5.49 4.63
N ALA A 24 36.63 6.27 3.73
CA ALA A 24 35.87 6.92 2.65
C ALA A 24 35.14 5.91 1.74
N LEU A 25 35.76 4.78 1.41
CA LEU A 25 35.14 3.71 0.62
C LEU A 25 34.06 2.97 1.41
N PHE A 26 34.32 2.63 2.68
CA PHE A 26 33.34 2.00 3.56
C PHE A 26 32.15 2.92 3.83
N PHE A 27 32.37 4.18 4.23
CA PHE A 27 31.32 5.20 4.40
C PHE A 27 30.48 5.42 3.15
N LYS A 28 31.09 5.41 1.95
CA LYS A 28 30.31 5.53 0.70
C LYS A 28 29.45 4.30 0.43
N ARG A 29 29.96 3.09 0.73
CA ARG A 29 29.22 1.84 0.59
C ARG A 29 28.08 1.75 1.62
N ASP A 30 28.36 2.10 2.87
CA ASP A 30 27.39 2.10 3.97
C ASP A 30 26.29 3.11 3.71
N ARG A 31 26.64 4.34 3.28
CA ARG A 31 25.66 5.37 2.91
C ARG A 31 24.79 4.95 1.72
N LYS A 32 25.35 4.24 0.73
CA LYS A 32 24.58 3.69 -0.39
C LYS A 32 23.62 2.59 0.08
N PHE A 33 24.07 1.73 1.00
CA PHE A 33 23.24 0.69 1.59
C PHE A 33 22.10 1.29 2.41
N GLU A 34 22.39 2.26 3.28
CA GLU A 34 21.40 3.01 4.06
C GLU A 34 20.38 3.70 3.17
N TYR A 35 20.84 4.41 2.14
CA TYR A 35 19.94 5.06 1.18
C TYR A 35 19.01 4.05 0.49
N ASN A 36 19.55 2.92 0.03
CA ASN A 36 18.73 1.87 -0.59
C ASN A 36 17.71 1.32 0.40
N LEU A 37 18.12 1.06 1.64
CA LEU A 37 17.24 0.57 2.69
C LEU A 37 16.11 1.58 2.99
N GLU A 38 16.44 2.85 3.15
CA GLU A 38 15.47 3.92 3.40
C GLU A 38 14.51 4.08 2.22
N TYR A 39 15.02 4.01 0.99
CA TYR A 39 14.21 4.04 -0.22
C TYR A 39 13.23 2.85 -0.27
N HIS A 40 13.69 1.63 0.02
CA HIS A 40 12.82 0.45 0.07
C HIS A 40 11.76 0.58 1.15
N LYS A 41 12.11 1.10 2.33
CA LYS A 41 11.15 1.39 3.41
C LYS A 41 10.05 2.34 2.93
N LYS A 42 10.42 3.48 2.32
CA LYS A 42 9.45 4.46 1.78
C LYS A 42 8.52 3.85 0.73
N LEU A 43 9.02 2.94 -0.11
CA LEU A 43 8.18 2.26 -1.09
C LEU A 43 7.22 1.27 -0.42
N LEU A 44 7.71 0.53 0.58
CA LEU A 44 6.88 -0.38 1.36
C LEU A 44 5.77 0.37 2.10
N ASP A 45 6.09 1.51 2.72
CA ASP A 45 5.13 2.36 3.44
C ASP A 45 3.99 2.80 2.51
N LYS A 46 4.30 3.21 1.27
CA LYS A 46 3.28 3.57 0.27
C LYS A 46 2.35 2.41 -0.10
N ARG A 47 2.90 1.19 -0.17
CA ARG A 47 2.08 -0.01 -0.44
C ARG A 47 1.18 -0.31 0.76
N ILE A 48 1.74 -0.33 1.97
CA ILE A 48 0.96 -0.55 3.20
C ILE A 48 -0.20 0.44 3.28
N ASP A 49 0.09 1.73 3.15
CA ASP A 49 -0.90 2.82 3.16
C ASP A 49 -1.99 2.65 2.08
N SER A 50 -1.65 2.05 0.93
CA SER A 50 -2.63 1.73 -0.12
C SER A 50 -3.52 0.54 0.26
N TYR A 51 -2.96 -0.52 0.84
CA TYR A 51 -3.73 -1.69 1.28
C TYR A 51 -4.60 -1.40 2.51
N GLU A 52 -4.18 -0.51 3.41
CA GLU A 52 -5.03 -0.04 4.52
C GLU A 52 -6.30 0.67 4.02
N LYS A 53 -6.19 1.47 2.95
CA LYS A 53 -7.36 2.09 2.29
C LYS A 53 -8.28 1.05 1.66
N ILE A 54 -7.70 0.01 1.03
CA ILE A 54 -8.47 -1.09 0.43
C ILE A 54 -9.23 -1.88 1.51
N GLU A 55 -8.57 -2.18 2.62
CA GLU A 55 -9.20 -2.84 3.77
C GLU A 55 -10.34 -1.98 4.31
N ARG A 56 -10.15 -0.66 4.40
CA ARG A 56 -11.20 0.27 4.83
C ARG A 56 -12.41 0.28 3.89
N ILE A 57 -12.20 0.16 2.58
CA ILE A 57 -13.30 0.02 1.61
C ILE A 57 -14.06 -1.30 1.82
N ALA A 58 -13.35 -2.41 1.95
CA ALA A 58 -13.97 -3.71 2.17
C ALA A 58 -14.76 -3.75 3.49
N TYR A 59 -14.26 -3.07 4.52
CA TYR A 59 -14.90 -2.97 5.83
C TYR A 59 -16.33 -2.41 5.77
N PHE A 60 -16.63 -1.47 4.86
CA PHE A 60 -18.00 -0.95 4.70
C PHE A 60 -19.03 -2.02 4.35
N PHE A 61 -18.57 -3.12 3.76
CA PHE A 61 -19.39 -4.24 3.30
C PHE A 61 -19.11 -5.54 4.07
N SER A 62 -18.27 -5.52 5.11
CA SER A 62 -17.97 -6.72 5.91
C SER A 62 -18.92 -6.91 7.10
N SER A 63 -19.54 -5.82 7.57
CA SER A 63 -20.53 -5.83 8.64
C SER A 63 -21.94 -5.70 8.10
N ALA A 64 -22.86 -6.44 8.71
CA ALA A 64 -24.28 -6.41 8.41
C ALA A 64 -25.09 -5.99 9.65
N VAL A 65 -26.13 -5.21 9.40
CA VAL A 65 -27.19 -4.88 10.35
C VAL A 65 -28.50 -5.47 9.84
N GLN A 66 -29.46 -5.68 10.73
CA GLN A 66 -30.76 -6.25 10.40
C GLN A 66 -31.84 -5.20 10.62
N ASP A 67 -32.73 -5.03 9.63
CA ASP A 67 -33.91 -4.17 9.79
C ASP A 67 -35.04 -4.92 10.53
N SER A 68 -36.08 -4.19 10.89
CA SER A 68 -37.34 -4.68 11.47
C SER A 68 -38.03 -5.80 10.68
N ASP A 69 -37.80 -5.89 9.35
CA ASP A 69 -38.32 -6.95 8.48
C ASP A 69 -37.45 -8.22 8.46
N GLY A 70 -36.35 -8.24 9.24
CA GLY A 70 -35.42 -9.36 9.34
C GLY A 70 -34.43 -9.48 8.19
N ARG A 71 -34.49 -8.61 7.17
CA ARG A 71 -33.55 -8.64 6.04
C ARG A 71 -32.25 -7.91 6.39
N PRO A 72 -31.07 -8.52 6.17
CA PRO A 72 -29.80 -7.87 6.45
C PRO A 72 -29.41 -6.87 5.36
N TYR A 73 -28.62 -5.89 5.74
CA TYR A 73 -27.97 -4.94 4.85
C TYR A 73 -26.65 -4.46 5.46
N HIS A 74 -25.73 -3.95 4.63
CA HIS A 74 -24.43 -3.52 5.14
C HIS A 74 -24.51 -2.26 6.01
N PHE A 75 -23.65 -2.17 7.02
CA PHE A 75 -23.61 -1.04 7.94
C PHE A 75 -23.51 0.32 7.23
N ILE A 76 -22.82 0.40 6.08
CA ILE A 76 -22.76 1.64 5.31
C ILE A 76 -24.16 2.17 4.92
N PHE A 77 -25.20 1.34 4.79
CA PHE A 77 -26.55 1.82 4.48
C PHE A 77 -27.37 2.29 5.70
N SER A 78 -26.85 2.17 6.93
CA SER A 78 -27.65 2.30 8.16
C SER A 78 -27.83 3.72 8.69
N THR A 79 -27.38 4.75 7.98
CA THR A 79 -27.28 6.11 8.53
C THR A 79 -27.98 7.14 7.64
N GLU A 80 -28.93 7.89 8.22
CA GLU A 80 -29.76 8.88 7.50
C GLU A 80 -28.95 10.02 6.87
N GLN A 81 -27.78 10.36 7.43
CA GLN A 81 -26.86 11.40 6.92
C GLN A 81 -25.53 10.82 6.40
N ASN A 82 -25.51 9.52 6.12
CA ASN A 82 -24.35 8.68 5.83
C ASN A 82 -22.97 9.36 5.76
N PRO A 83 -22.29 9.54 6.91
CA PRO A 83 -20.95 10.14 6.93
C PRO A 83 -19.91 9.26 6.21
N PHE A 84 -20.20 7.96 6.06
CA PHE A 84 -19.30 7.00 5.42
C PHE A 84 -19.33 7.09 3.89
N GLN A 85 -20.39 7.63 3.29
CA GLN A 85 -20.43 7.83 1.84
C GLN A 85 -19.32 8.77 1.36
N GLY A 86 -19.09 9.87 2.07
CA GLY A 86 -18.00 10.80 1.78
C GLY A 86 -16.63 10.12 1.92
N GLU A 87 -16.45 9.34 2.98
CA GLU A 87 -15.24 8.55 3.22
C GLU A 87 -14.99 7.53 2.11
N TYR A 88 -16.00 6.76 1.72
CA TYR A 88 -15.93 5.78 0.64
C TYR A 88 -15.51 6.43 -0.68
N VAL A 89 -16.15 7.53 -1.07
CA VAL A 89 -15.83 8.25 -2.31
C VAL A 89 -14.41 8.81 -2.27
N ALA A 90 -13.97 9.34 -1.14
CA ALA A 90 -12.61 9.83 -0.95
C ALA A 90 -11.58 8.70 -1.11
N LEU A 91 -11.77 7.57 -0.44
CA LEU A 91 -10.89 6.41 -0.52
C LEU A 91 -10.80 5.84 -1.94
N MET A 92 -11.94 5.66 -2.61
CA MET A 92 -11.97 5.21 -4.00
C MET A 92 -11.23 6.17 -4.92
N THR A 93 -11.40 7.48 -4.71
CA THR A 93 -10.70 8.52 -5.49
C THR A 93 -9.19 8.50 -5.22
N GLU A 94 -8.77 8.37 -3.97
CA GLU A 94 -7.35 8.27 -3.62
C GLU A 94 -6.69 7.04 -4.22
N LEU A 95 -7.38 5.89 -4.22
CA LEU A 95 -6.85 4.66 -4.79
C LEU A 95 -6.60 4.74 -6.30
N THR A 96 -7.30 5.61 -7.03
CA THR A 96 -6.96 5.88 -8.44
C THR A 96 -5.53 6.41 -8.62
N LYS A 97 -5.01 7.15 -7.62
CA LYS A 97 -3.61 7.64 -7.58
C LYS A 97 -2.64 6.56 -7.08
N CYS A 98 -3.14 5.57 -6.34
CA CYS A 98 -2.35 4.47 -5.79
C CYS A 98 -2.26 3.24 -6.70
N ASN A 99 -2.76 3.32 -7.94
CA ASN A 99 -2.74 2.22 -8.92
C ASN A 99 -1.34 1.60 -9.14
N LEU A 100 -0.26 2.35 -8.90
CA LEU A 100 1.11 1.83 -8.97
C LEU A 100 1.43 0.88 -7.81
N TRP A 101 0.83 1.06 -6.64
CA TRP A 101 1.22 0.40 -5.39
C TRP A 101 0.43 -0.87 -5.07
N ILE A 102 -0.64 -1.10 -5.84
CA ILE A 102 -1.59 -2.19 -5.67
C ILE A 102 -1.46 -3.19 -6.83
N SER A 103 -1.86 -4.44 -6.62
CA SER A 103 -1.81 -5.44 -7.70
C SER A 103 -2.84 -5.14 -8.79
N ASP A 104 -2.60 -5.64 -10.02
CA ASP A 104 -3.60 -5.54 -11.08
C ASP A 104 -4.92 -6.22 -10.66
N LYS A 105 -4.84 -7.34 -9.94
CA LYS A 105 -6.02 -8.09 -9.48
C LYS A 105 -6.88 -7.28 -8.53
N ILE A 106 -6.28 -6.62 -7.54
CA ILE A 106 -7.06 -5.82 -6.59
C ILE A 106 -7.62 -4.56 -7.27
N ARG A 107 -6.84 -3.93 -8.18
CA ARG A 107 -7.33 -2.81 -8.99
C ARG A 107 -8.56 -3.21 -9.80
N ASP A 108 -8.52 -4.34 -10.48
CA ASP A 108 -9.61 -4.80 -11.33
C ASP A 108 -10.87 -5.09 -10.49
N LYS A 109 -10.71 -5.64 -9.27
CA LYS A 109 -11.83 -5.88 -8.35
C LYS A 109 -12.41 -4.61 -7.74
N LEU A 110 -11.59 -3.62 -7.41
CA LEU A 110 -12.07 -2.30 -6.99
C LEU A 110 -12.85 -1.60 -8.12
N LEU A 111 -12.39 -1.74 -9.36
CA LEU A 111 -13.09 -1.20 -10.53
C LEU A 111 -14.43 -1.90 -10.76
N GLU A 112 -14.48 -3.22 -10.59
CA GLU A 112 -15.72 -4.00 -10.63
C GLU A 112 -16.73 -3.52 -9.57
N LEU A 113 -16.29 -3.36 -8.32
CA LEU A 113 -17.12 -2.79 -7.26
C LEU A 113 -17.62 -1.38 -7.63
N ASN A 114 -16.75 -0.50 -8.10
CA ASN A 114 -17.12 0.86 -8.48
C ASN A 114 -18.17 0.90 -9.60
N ARG A 115 -17.98 0.05 -10.63
CA ARG A 115 -18.93 -0.09 -11.73
C ARG A 115 -20.26 -0.63 -11.24
N PHE A 116 -20.25 -1.66 -10.40
CA PHE A 116 -21.46 -2.23 -9.82
C PHE A 116 -22.28 -1.16 -9.06
N LEU A 117 -21.64 -0.35 -8.23
CA LEU A 117 -22.32 0.73 -7.51
C LEU A 117 -22.92 1.76 -8.47
N PHE A 118 -22.18 2.15 -9.50
CA PHE A 118 -22.64 3.17 -10.46
C PHE A 118 -23.77 2.66 -11.36
N GLU A 119 -23.64 1.46 -11.94
CA GLU A 119 -24.60 0.85 -12.85
C GLU A 119 -25.94 0.57 -12.16
N ASN A 120 -25.90 0.14 -10.89
CA ASN A 120 -27.11 -0.07 -10.08
C ASN A 120 -27.60 1.21 -9.38
N ARG A 121 -26.93 2.35 -9.61
CA ARG A 121 -27.23 3.66 -9.03
C ARG A 121 -27.37 3.57 -7.51
N ILE A 122 -26.44 2.87 -6.85
CA ILE A 122 -26.50 2.63 -5.41
C ILE A 122 -26.39 3.97 -4.69
N ASP A 123 -27.39 4.26 -3.88
CA ASP A 123 -27.40 5.34 -2.92
C ASP A 123 -27.26 4.70 -1.54
N PHE A 124 -26.23 5.08 -0.78
CA PHE A 124 -26.00 4.49 0.53
C PHE A 124 -26.97 5.02 1.60
N THR A 125 -27.91 5.90 1.25
CA THR A 125 -29.06 6.24 2.10
C THR A 125 -30.28 5.35 1.83
N ASP A 126 -30.24 4.53 0.77
CA ASP A 126 -31.31 3.62 0.36
C ASP A 126 -31.10 2.22 0.96
N ILE A 127 -31.71 1.98 2.12
CA ILE A 127 -31.67 0.68 2.83
C ILE A 127 -32.24 -0.45 1.97
N GLU A 128 -33.27 -0.21 1.16
CA GLU A 128 -33.88 -1.26 0.35
C GLU A 128 -32.93 -1.74 -0.75
N LYS A 129 -32.14 -0.84 -1.35
CA LYS A 129 -31.01 -1.23 -2.20
C LYS A 129 -29.93 -1.98 -1.43
N GLY A 130 -29.62 -1.53 -0.21
CA GLY A 130 -28.68 -2.22 0.68
C GLY A 130 -29.08 -3.67 0.94
N LYS A 131 -30.37 -3.93 1.15
CA LYS A 131 -30.94 -5.27 1.31
C LYS A 131 -30.92 -6.06 0.00
N LEU A 132 -31.35 -5.44 -1.10
CA LEU A 132 -31.42 -6.07 -2.43
C LEU A 132 -30.07 -6.61 -2.88
N PHE A 133 -29.01 -5.84 -2.67
CA PHE A 133 -27.67 -6.12 -3.18
C PHE A 133 -26.70 -6.66 -2.11
N HIS A 134 -27.20 -6.98 -0.91
CA HIS A 134 -26.38 -7.41 0.24
C HIS A 134 -25.40 -8.54 -0.13
N ASN A 135 -25.91 -9.66 -0.68
CA ASN A 135 -25.07 -10.82 -0.98
C ASN A 135 -23.99 -10.52 -2.04
N GLN A 136 -24.31 -9.69 -3.03
CA GLN A 136 -23.37 -9.33 -4.10
C GLN A 136 -22.25 -8.43 -3.56
N LEU A 137 -22.59 -7.44 -2.74
CA LEU A 137 -21.63 -6.56 -2.08
C LEU A 137 -20.74 -7.33 -1.09
N SER A 138 -21.31 -8.25 -0.30
CA SER A 138 -20.54 -9.18 0.54
C SER A 138 -19.53 -9.99 -0.28
N THR A 139 -19.97 -10.61 -1.38
CA THR A 139 -19.10 -11.43 -2.23
C THR A 139 -17.94 -10.61 -2.80
N MET A 140 -18.22 -9.43 -3.33
CA MET A 140 -17.18 -8.53 -3.86
C MET A 140 -16.20 -8.11 -2.76
N SER A 141 -16.69 -7.81 -1.56
CA SER A 141 -15.86 -7.45 -0.42
C SER A 141 -14.95 -8.60 0.02
N ASP A 142 -15.49 -9.81 0.14
CA ASP A 142 -14.74 -10.99 0.53
C ASP A 142 -13.62 -11.31 -0.48
N GLU A 143 -13.88 -11.14 -1.78
CA GLU A 143 -12.86 -11.27 -2.83
C GLU A 143 -11.76 -10.23 -2.70
N ILE A 144 -12.12 -8.96 -2.45
CA ILE A 144 -11.17 -7.86 -2.20
C ILE A 144 -10.29 -8.18 -0.98
N ILE A 145 -10.88 -8.67 0.11
CA ILE A 145 -10.15 -9.06 1.33
C ILE A 145 -9.22 -10.24 1.06
N ALA A 146 -9.69 -11.26 0.34
CA ALA A 146 -8.90 -12.45 0.04
C ALA A 146 -7.66 -12.11 -0.81
N ILE A 147 -7.83 -11.26 -1.83
CA ILE A 147 -6.72 -10.78 -2.66
C ILE A 147 -5.77 -9.90 -1.83
N SER A 148 -6.32 -8.96 -1.05
CA SER A 148 -5.53 -8.07 -0.20
C SER A 148 -4.65 -8.86 0.77
N ARG A 149 -5.20 -9.87 1.46
CA ARG A 149 -4.42 -10.75 2.35
C ARG A 149 -3.26 -11.42 1.64
N LYS A 150 -3.49 -11.93 0.43
CA LYS A 150 -2.44 -12.58 -0.37
C LYS A 150 -1.34 -11.60 -0.79
N ASP A 151 -1.73 -10.40 -1.18
CA ASP A 151 -0.79 -9.36 -1.59
C ASP A 151 0.01 -8.81 -0.40
N MET A 152 -0.63 -8.69 0.76
CA MET A 152 -0.01 -8.27 2.03
C MET A 152 1.16 -9.18 2.45
N LEU A 153 1.05 -10.49 2.20
CA LEU A 153 2.14 -11.45 2.46
C LEU A 153 3.39 -11.20 1.60
N ASN A 154 3.25 -10.44 0.50
CA ASN A 154 4.29 -10.22 -0.49
C ASN A 154 4.60 -8.73 -0.72
N LEU A 155 4.29 -7.84 0.24
CA LEU A 155 4.51 -6.39 0.07
C LEU A 155 5.98 -5.99 -0.06
N SER A 156 6.88 -6.79 0.51
CA SER A 156 8.33 -6.58 0.37
C SER A 156 8.83 -6.90 -1.05
N ASP A 157 8.05 -7.61 -1.87
CA ASP A 157 8.40 -7.87 -3.27
C ASP A 157 8.06 -6.64 -4.14
N LEU A 158 9.08 -5.82 -4.39
CA LEU A 158 8.99 -4.61 -5.22
C LEU A 158 9.34 -4.85 -6.70
N ASN A 159 9.41 -6.12 -7.15
CA ASN A 159 9.80 -6.44 -8.54
C ASN A 159 8.83 -5.85 -9.59
N PHE A 160 7.59 -5.51 -9.21
CA PHE A 160 6.62 -4.89 -10.11
C PHE A 160 7.07 -3.50 -10.61
N LEU A 161 7.83 -2.73 -9.83
CA LEU A 161 8.37 -1.42 -10.26
C LEU A 161 9.40 -1.55 -11.39
N ARG A 162 10.09 -2.70 -11.48
CA ARG A 162 11.02 -2.97 -12.58
C ARG A 162 10.32 -3.36 -13.88
N LYS A 163 9.08 -3.87 -13.81
CA LYS A 163 8.31 -4.29 -14.99
C LYS A 163 7.61 -3.13 -15.69
N GLN A 164 7.32 -2.03 -15.01
CA GLN A 164 6.65 -0.87 -15.61
C GLN A 164 7.58 0.11 -16.34
N GLY A 165 8.90 -0.14 -16.34
CA GLY A 165 9.91 0.66 -17.04
C GLY A 165 10.47 0.02 -18.31
N LYS A 166 9.81 -1.03 -18.83
CA LYS A 166 10.10 -1.66 -20.13
C LYS A 166 8.85 -1.63 -20.99
#